data_AF-A0AAU7UFW6-F1
#
_entry.id   AF-A0AAU7UFW6-F1
#
_cell.length_a   1.000
_cell.length_b   1.000
_cell.length_c   1.000
_cell.angle_alpha   90.00
_cell.angle_beta   90.00
_cell.angle_gamma   90.00
#
_symmetry.space_group_name_H-M   'P 1'
#
loop_
_entity.id
_entity.type
_entity.pdbx_description
1 polymer ?
#
loop_
_entity_poly.entity_id
_entity_poly.type
_entity_poly.pdbx_seq_one_letter_code
_entity_poly.pdbx_strand_id
1 'polypeptide(L)'
;MPEVTGTEQAADPNRFSAEFGGSPLSGRITALEGNGGYMRVQFNASGPAEIAVGEEGVLELHDGARFRVAVVEALPDQESGSYRVKLVGRG
;
A
#
# COMPACT_ATOMS: atom_id res chain seq x y z
N MET A 1 -32.56 -16.60 -21.75
CA MET A 1 -31.42 -15.66 -21.88
C MET A 1 -30.59 -15.81 -20.62
N PRO A 2 -29.38 -16.38 -20.65
CA PRO A 2 -28.50 -16.40 -19.49
C PRO A 2 -27.61 -15.14 -19.51
N GLU A 3 -27.85 -14.21 -18.60
CA GLU A 3 -26.89 -13.15 -18.30
C GLU A 3 -25.88 -13.71 -17.30
N VAL A 4 -24.79 -14.26 -17.82
CA VAL A 4 -23.59 -14.56 -17.04
C VAL A 4 -22.84 -13.26 -16.79
N THR A 5 -23.30 -12.45 -15.84
CA THR A 5 -22.49 -11.34 -15.32
C THR A 5 -21.47 -11.95 -14.36
N GLY A 6 -20.49 -12.64 -14.92
CA GLY A 6 -19.21 -12.77 -14.26
C GLY A 6 -18.65 -11.36 -14.15
N THR A 7 -18.93 -10.69 -13.04
CA THR A 7 -18.04 -9.63 -12.60
C THR A 7 -16.73 -10.34 -12.27
N GLU A 8 -15.88 -10.49 -13.29
CA GLU A 8 -14.45 -10.56 -13.09
C GLU A 8 -14.13 -9.42 -12.13
N GLN A 9 -13.97 -9.80 -10.87
CA GLN A 9 -13.52 -8.96 -9.80
C GLN A 9 -12.12 -8.59 -10.24
N ALA A 10 -12.00 -7.54 -11.05
CA ALA A 10 -10.75 -7.06 -11.60
C ALA A 10 -9.89 -6.75 -10.40
N ALA A 11 -8.96 -7.67 -10.09
CA ALA A 11 -8.06 -7.52 -8.98
C ALA A 11 -7.29 -6.24 -9.27
N ASP A 12 -7.58 -5.17 -8.50
CA ASP A 12 -6.94 -3.89 -8.70
C ASP A 12 -5.43 -4.11 -8.61
N PRO A 13 -4.67 -3.93 -9.71
CA PRO A 13 -3.25 -4.28 -9.72
C PRO A 13 -2.43 -3.42 -8.75
N ASN A 14 -2.99 -2.27 -8.39
CA ASN A 14 -2.42 -1.32 -7.45
C ASN A 14 -2.71 -1.70 -5.98
N ARG A 15 -3.55 -2.70 -5.72
CA ARG A 15 -3.87 -3.15 -4.37
C ARG A 15 -2.70 -3.91 -3.78
N PHE A 16 -2.46 -3.68 -2.50
CA PHE A 16 -1.43 -4.37 -1.73
C PHE A 16 -1.92 -4.64 -0.31
N SER A 17 -1.31 -5.63 0.30
CA SER A 17 -1.32 -5.86 1.74
C SER A 17 0.02 -5.38 2.29
N ALA A 18 0.04 -4.82 3.49
CA ALA A 18 1.26 -4.41 4.14
C ALA A 18 1.25 -4.79 5.61
N GLU A 19 2.40 -5.05 6.19
CA GLU A 19 2.54 -5.32 7.61
C GLU A 19 3.49 -4.30 8.22
N PHE A 20 2.97 -3.49 9.16
CA PHE A 20 3.73 -2.49 9.91
C PHE A 20 3.57 -2.79 11.40
N GLY A 21 4.67 -2.93 12.13
CA GLY A 21 4.63 -3.23 13.57
C GLY A 21 3.87 -4.52 13.94
N GLY A 22 3.77 -5.49 13.02
CA GLY A 22 2.97 -6.71 13.18
C GLY A 22 1.47 -6.55 12.97
N SER A 23 1.01 -5.37 12.53
CA SER A 23 -0.39 -5.12 12.15
C SER A 23 -0.55 -5.21 10.63
N PRO A 24 -1.39 -6.14 10.12
CA PRO A 24 -1.69 -6.20 8.70
C PRO A 24 -2.64 -5.06 8.32
N LEU A 25 -2.21 -4.27 7.35
CA LEU A 25 -2.93 -3.19 6.71
C LEU A 25 -3.14 -3.55 5.25
N SER A 26 -4.19 -3.02 4.64
CA SER A 26 -4.37 -3.12 3.20
C SER A 26 -4.50 -1.75 2.60
N GLY A 27 -4.10 -1.60 1.35
CA GLY A 27 -4.06 -0.30 0.70
C GLY A 27 -3.96 -0.40 -0.80
N ARG A 28 -3.77 0.75 -1.43
CA ARG A 28 -3.50 0.88 -2.85
C ARG A 28 -2.37 1.85 -3.12
N ILE A 29 -1.56 1.55 -4.13
CA ILE A 29 -0.54 2.47 -4.63
C ILE A 29 -1.25 3.55 -5.43
N THR A 30 -1.06 4.80 -5.02
CA THR A 30 -1.65 5.97 -5.69
C THR A 30 -0.68 6.60 -6.68
N ALA A 31 0.63 6.52 -6.41
CA ALA A 31 1.66 6.96 -7.35
C ALA A 31 2.99 6.23 -7.13
N LEU A 32 3.72 6.00 -8.22
CA LEU A 32 5.11 5.52 -8.20
C LEU A 32 6.04 6.69 -8.51
N GLU A 33 6.93 7.02 -7.58
CA GLU A 33 7.91 8.10 -7.74
C GLU A 33 9.27 7.48 -8.09
N GLY A 34 9.44 7.21 -9.38
CA GLY A 34 10.50 6.37 -9.96
C GLY A 34 11.95 6.85 -9.79
N ASN A 35 12.21 7.97 -9.13
CA ASN A 35 13.57 8.55 -9.00
C ASN A 35 14.31 8.21 -7.69
N GLY A 36 13.84 7.22 -6.92
CA GLY A 36 14.54 6.80 -5.69
C GLY A 36 13.87 5.67 -4.90
N GLY A 37 13.01 4.89 -5.55
CA GLY A 37 12.21 3.86 -4.89
C GLY A 37 11.10 4.45 -4.01
N TYR A 38 10.69 5.69 -4.23
CA TYR A 38 9.61 6.31 -3.47
C TYR A 38 8.26 5.94 -4.09
N MET A 39 7.28 5.70 -3.24
CA MET A 39 5.92 5.37 -3.64
C MET A 39 4.95 6.10 -2.73
N ARG A 40 3.86 6.58 -3.32
CA ARG A 40 2.71 7.06 -2.56
C ARG A 40 1.70 5.94 -2.47
N VAL A 41 1.32 5.65 -1.24
CA VAL A 41 0.38 4.59 -0.91
C VAL A 41 -0.72 5.17 -0.05
N GLN A 42 -1.89 4.56 -0.16
CA GLN A 42 -3.04 4.91 0.62
C GLN A 42 -3.54 3.64 1.31
N PHE A 43 -3.61 3.67 2.63
CA PHE A 43 -4.12 2.57 3.41
C PHE A 43 -5.63 2.68 3.58
N ASN A 44 -6.32 1.57 3.35
CA ASN A 44 -7.72 1.37 3.71
C ASN A 44 -7.80 1.00 5.19
N ALA A 45 -7.26 1.82 6.09
CA ALA A 45 -7.44 1.61 7.51
C ALA A 45 -8.73 2.31 7.95
N SER A 46 -9.71 1.57 8.47
CA SER A 46 -10.90 2.14 9.11
C SER A 46 -10.62 2.70 10.52
N GLY A 47 -9.37 3.02 10.82
CA GLY A 47 -8.90 3.55 12.09
C GLY A 47 -7.49 4.09 11.95
N PRO A 48 -6.96 4.79 12.97
CA PRO A 48 -5.59 5.27 12.97
C PRO A 48 -4.68 4.05 13.08
N ALA A 49 -4.33 3.43 11.96
CA ALA A 49 -3.07 2.73 11.90
C ALA A 49 -2.01 3.81 12.19
N GLU A 50 -1.48 3.81 13.41
CA GLU A 50 -0.46 4.75 13.85
C GLU A 50 0.87 4.37 13.18
N ILE A 51 0.89 4.43 11.84
CA ILE A 51 2.11 4.21 11.07
C ILE A 51 2.99 5.43 11.30
N ALA A 52 4.06 5.24 12.06
CA ALA A 52 5.00 6.30 12.35
C ALA A 52 5.90 6.57 11.14
N VAL A 53 6.28 7.84 10.94
CA VAL A 53 7.36 8.16 10.01
C VAL A 53 8.67 7.54 10.52
N GLY A 54 9.38 6.85 9.64
CA GLY A 54 10.56 6.04 9.94
C GLY A 54 10.24 4.57 10.20
N GLU A 55 8.96 4.20 10.31
CA GLU A 55 8.58 2.80 10.52
C GLU A 55 8.80 1.97 9.26
N GLU A 56 9.40 0.81 9.44
CA GLU A 56 9.63 -0.18 8.39
C GLU A 56 8.51 -1.21 8.39
N GLY A 57 8.10 -1.62 7.19
CA GLY A 57 7.09 -2.63 6.97
C GLY A 57 7.37 -3.45 5.73
N VAL A 58 6.60 -4.52 5.56
CA VAL A 58 6.64 -5.36 4.37
C VAL A 58 5.37 -5.12 3.58
N LEU A 59 5.51 -4.73 2.32
CA LEU A 59 4.42 -4.56 1.37
C LEU A 59 4.37 -5.78 0.45
N GLU A 60 3.25 -6.48 0.44
CA GLU A 60 2.92 -7.59 -0.43
C GLU A 60 1.94 -7.13 -1.52
N LEU A 61 2.36 -7.21 -2.78
CA LEU A 61 1.50 -6.91 -3.93
C LEU A 61 0.51 -8.05 -4.20
N HIS A 62 -0.51 -7.78 -5.00
CA HIS A 62 -1.50 -8.79 -5.43
C HIS A 62 -0.87 -10.03 -6.11
N ASP A 63 0.31 -9.89 -6.71
CA ASP A 63 1.07 -10.99 -7.34
C ASP A 63 1.83 -11.87 -6.32
N GLY A 64 1.77 -11.53 -5.02
CA GLY A 64 2.52 -12.19 -3.95
C GLY A 64 3.96 -11.68 -3.79
N ALA A 65 4.37 -10.69 -4.59
CA ALA A 65 5.67 -10.06 -4.49
C ALA A 65 5.79 -9.23 -3.20
N ARG A 66 6.82 -9.49 -2.39
CA ARG A 66 7.08 -8.82 -1.12
C ARG A 66 8.24 -7.83 -1.21
N PHE A 67 8.04 -6.64 -0.68
CA PHE A 67 9.01 -5.55 -0.67
C PHE A 67 9.12 -4.95 0.71
N ARG A 68 10.34 -4.67 1.17
CA ARG A 68 10.53 -3.88 2.39
C ARG A 68 10.43 -2.41 2.06
N VAL A 69 9.60 -1.73 2.82
CA VAL A 69 9.35 -0.30 2.67
C VAL A 69 9.52 0.39 4.01
N ALA A 70 9.99 1.62 3.99
CA ALA A 70 10.04 2.50 5.16
C ALA A 70 9.15 3.71 4.92
N VAL A 71 8.35 4.08 5.90
CA VAL A 71 7.52 5.28 5.83
C VAL A 71 8.44 6.49 5.95
N VAL A 72 8.44 7.36 4.96
CA VAL A 72 9.29 8.55 4.95
C VAL A 72 8.53 9.82 5.26
N GLU A 73 7.22 9.86 4.96
CA GLU A 73 6.39 11.04 5.17
C GLU A 73 4.92 10.63 5.26
N ALA A 74 4.17 11.23 6.18
CA ALA A 74 2.71 11.16 6.17
C ALA A 74 2.16 12.31 5.32
N LEU A 75 1.16 12.04 4.49
CA LEU A 75 0.56 13.01 3.57
C LEU A 75 -0.90 13.31 3.95
N PRO A 76 -1.16 13.85 5.16
CA PRO A 76 -2.52 14.09 5.63
C PRO A 76 -3.27 15.15 4.78
N ASP A 77 -2.54 16.07 4.15
CA ASP A 77 -3.11 17.11 3.28
C ASP A 77 -3.66 16.59 1.93
N GLN A 78 -3.34 15.35 1.54
CA GLN A 78 -3.80 14.76 0.29
C GLN A 78 -5.11 13.99 0.49
N GLU A 79 -5.06 12.95 1.32
CA GLU A 79 -6.22 12.14 1.69
C GLU A 79 -5.86 11.35 2.97
N SER A 80 -6.84 11.14 3.84
CA SER A 80 -6.65 10.34 5.06
C SER A 80 -6.04 8.98 4.74
N GLY A 81 -4.99 8.61 5.48
CA GLY A 81 -4.28 7.35 5.26
C GLY A 81 -3.31 7.35 4.07
N SER A 82 -2.99 8.53 3.51
CA SER A 82 -1.94 8.66 2.49
C SER A 82 -0.57 8.81 3.11
N TYR A 83 0.38 8.00 2.66
CA TYR A 83 1.77 8.03 3.11
C TYR A 83 2.71 7.90 1.92
N ARG A 84 3.87 8.53 2.06
CA ARG A 84 5.01 8.30 1.21
C ARG A 84 5.89 7.25 1.87
N VAL A 85 6.12 6.17 1.13
CA VAL A 85 7.02 5.09 1.55
C VAL A 85 8.20 5.01 0.59
N LYS A 86 9.33 4.54 1.09
CA LYS A 86 10.54 4.29 0.32
C LYS A 86 10.83 2.81 0.33
N LEU A 87 11.10 2.24 -0.83
CA LEU A 87 11.60 0.89 -0.96
C LEU A 87 13.02 0.82 -0.39
N VAL A 88 13.18 0.05 0.69
CA VAL A 88 14.47 -0.14 1.38
C VAL A 88 15.11 -1.48 1.02
N GLY A 89 14.35 -2.42 0.46
CA GLY A 89 14.88 -3.68 -0.02
C GLY A 89 13.80 -4.62 -0.54
N ARG A 90 14.22 -5.83 -0.93
CA ARG A 90 13.31 -6.95 -1.19
C ARG A 90 12.97 -7.65 0.13
N GLY A 91 11.69 -8.02 0.28
CA GLY A 91 11.13 -8.65 1.49
C GLY A 91 11.41 -10.14 1.54
#